data_AF-A0A097II98-F1
#
_entry.id   AF-A0A097II98-F1
#
_cell.length_a   1.000
_cell.length_b   1.000
_cell.length_c   1.000
_cell.angle_alpha   90.00
_cell.angle_beta   90.00
_cell.angle_gamma   90.00
#
_symmetry.space_group_name_H-M   'P 1'
#
loop_
_entity.id
_entity.type
_entity.pdbx_description
1 polymer ?
#
loop_
_entity_poly.entity_id
_entity_poly.type
_entity_poly.pdbx_seq_one_letter_code
_entity_poly.pdbx_strand_id
1 'polypeptide(L)'
;MTPRLVSQLLTALIVLLALTAAFFTVMLLQARSGVADHQASPTRHTAEAAPASSAESAAPGSAQAQPQTQAQPQVVQTATVTQPAPAPSASSSLPAGLTASGWSDNSTTRCAGGETLRYAGRGGGNWVTVCSSGGSMTYRGNVFDGSLTRAVDTGDSNPGAGQFTVPADPSTIVIDGSNLYVYQGGDVVSNAYFSETYIGG
;
A
#
# COMPACT_ATOMS: atom_id res chain seq x y z
N MET A 1 8.21 8.96 -37.79
CA MET A 1 7.22 7.90 -37.52
C MET A 1 6.28 7.80 -38.70
N THR A 2 6.18 6.62 -39.33
CA THR A 2 5.36 6.42 -40.53
C THR A 2 3.89 6.22 -40.14
N PRO A 3 2.93 6.76 -40.92
CA PRO A 3 1.49 6.72 -40.60
C PRO A 3 0.92 5.29 -40.52
N ARG A 4 1.64 4.30 -41.06
CA ARG A 4 1.28 2.87 -40.95
C ARG A 4 1.49 2.30 -39.55
N LEU A 5 2.44 2.81 -38.76
CA LEU A 5 2.68 2.34 -37.39
C LEU A 5 1.58 2.79 -36.43
N VAL A 6 1.07 4.03 -36.61
CA VAL A 6 0.02 4.60 -35.77
C VAL A 6 -1.31 3.86 -35.96
N SER A 7 -1.63 3.47 -37.19
CA SER A 7 -2.85 2.69 -37.47
C SER A 7 -2.80 1.28 -36.88
N GLN A 8 -1.64 0.62 -36.89
CA GLN A 8 -1.48 -0.73 -36.33
C GLN A 8 -1.57 -0.72 -34.79
N LEU A 9 -0.99 0.30 -34.15
CA LEU A 9 -1.10 0.50 -32.70
C LEU A 9 -2.55 0.78 -32.26
N LEU A 10 -3.29 1.56 -33.04
CA LEU A 10 -4.69 1.88 -32.72
C LEU A 10 -5.58 0.63 -32.81
N THR A 11 -5.42 -0.20 -33.84
CA THR A 11 -6.20 -1.44 -33.98
C THR A 11 -5.89 -2.43 -32.87
N ALA A 12 -4.61 -2.60 -32.52
CA ALA A 12 -4.20 -3.47 -31.42
C ALA A 12 -4.79 -3.02 -30.06
N LEU A 13 -4.82 -1.71 -29.80
CA LEU A 13 -5.41 -1.15 -28.59
C LEU A 13 -6.91 -1.40 -28.49
N ILE A 14 -7.65 -1.25 -29.60
CA ILE A 14 -9.11 -1.46 -29.64
C ILE A 14 -9.45 -2.93 -29.38
N VAL A 15 -8.70 -3.87 -29.99
CA VAL A 15 -8.90 -5.31 -29.76
C VAL A 15 -8.59 -5.68 -28.30
N LEU A 16 -7.52 -5.12 -27.73
CA LEU A 16 -7.14 -5.36 -26.34
C LEU A 16 -8.24 -4.88 -25.36
N LEU A 17 -8.80 -3.70 -25.57
CA LEU A 17 -9.88 -3.15 -24.76
C LEU A 17 -11.18 -3.98 -24.84
N ALA A 18 -11.49 -4.54 -26.01
CA ALA A 18 -12.65 -5.41 -26.17
C ALA A 18 -12.50 -6.73 -25.39
N LEU A 19 -11.29 -7.29 -25.33
CA LEU A 19 -11.02 -8.54 -24.62
C LEU A 19 -11.05 -8.38 -23.10
N THR A 20 -10.58 -7.27 -22.56
CA THR A 20 -10.60 -7.02 -21.10
C THR A 20 -12.02 -6.83 -20.57
N ALA A 21 -12.90 -6.17 -21.33
CA ALA A 21 -14.30 -5.96 -20.93
C ALA A 21 -15.09 -7.27 -20.81
N ALA A 22 -14.86 -8.23 -21.72
CA ALA A 22 -15.51 -9.54 -21.70
C ALA A 22 -15.02 -10.41 -20.52
N PHE A 23 -13.73 -10.33 -20.18
CA PHE A 23 -13.17 -11.07 -19.05
C PHE A 23 -13.70 -10.53 -17.71
N PHE A 24 -13.82 -9.21 -17.58
CA PHE A 24 -14.30 -8.56 -16.35
C PHE A 24 -15.79 -8.86 -16.06
N THR A 25 -16.61 -9.02 -17.10
CA THR A 25 -18.04 -9.36 -16.94
C THR A 25 -18.26 -10.81 -16.47
N VAL A 26 -17.45 -11.76 -16.95
CA VAL A 26 -17.53 -13.17 -16.50
C VAL A 26 -17.07 -13.31 -15.04
N MET A 27 -16.01 -12.59 -14.65
CA MET A 27 -15.50 -12.63 -13.28
C MET A 27 -16.50 -12.06 -12.25
N LEU A 28 -17.21 -10.98 -12.60
CA LEU A 28 -18.26 -10.40 -11.75
C LEU A 28 -19.50 -11.28 -11.60
N LEU A 29 -19.76 -12.18 -12.56
CA LEU A 29 -20.90 -13.11 -12.48
C LEU A 29 -20.60 -14.30 -11.56
N GLN A 30 -19.35 -14.78 -11.54
CA GLN A 30 -18.91 -15.89 -10.68
C GLN A 30 -18.79 -15.48 -9.19
N ALA A 31 -18.53 -14.21 -8.90
CA ALA A 31 -18.44 -13.69 -7.53
C ALA A 31 -19.79 -13.62 -6.79
N ARG A 32 -20.93 -13.80 -7.48
CA ARG A 32 -22.27 -13.69 -6.89
C ARG A 32 -22.89 -15.03 -6.47
N SER A 33 -22.23 -16.15 -6.79
CA SER A 33 -22.79 -17.49 -6.62
C SER A 33 -22.37 -18.19 -5.31
N GLY A 34 -21.59 -17.54 -4.45
CA GLY A 34 -21.06 -18.13 -3.22
C GLY A 34 -21.75 -17.65 -1.95
N VAL A 35 -22.93 -18.16 -1.64
CA VAL A 35 -23.52 -18.11 -0.28
C VAL A 35 -23.84 -19.53 0.14
N ALA A 36 -22.98 -20.08 0.99
CA ALA A 36 -23.20 -21.31 1.72
C ALA A 36 -23.79 -20.96 3.09
N ASP A 37 -25.06 -21.26 3.30
CA ASP A 37 -25.69 -21.15 4.62
C ASP A 37 -25.48 -22.46 5.40
N HIS A 38 -24.55 -22.40 6.36
CA HIS A 38 -24.50 -23.30 7.50
C HIS A 38 -24.70 -22.49 8.77
N GLN A 39 -25.89 -22.53 9.36
CA GLN A 39 -26.07 -22.69 10.82
C GLN A 39 -27.55 -22.72 11.20
N ALA A 40 -28.00 -23.88 11.67
CA ALA A 40 -29.08 -23.96 12.63
C ALA A 40 -28.76 -25.11 13.60
N SER A 41 -28.36 -24.75 14.81
CA SER A 41 -28.62 -25.53 16.03
C SER A 41 -29.74 -24.81 16.77
N PRO A 42 -30.59 -25.46 17.60
CA PRO A 42 -30.10 -26.26 18.74
C PRO A 42 -31.02 -27.44 19.19
N THR A 43 -30.55 -28.19 20.20
CA THR A 43 -31.28 -28.52 21.47
C THR A 43 -31.30 -30.01 21.90
N ARG A 44 -30.64 -30.26 23.06
CA ARG A 44 -30.98 -31.13 24.22
C ARG A 44 -30.62 -32.63 24.35
N HIS A 45 -29.99 -32.86 25.52
CA HIS A 45 -30.14 -33.92 26.55
C HIS A 45 -29.61 -35.33 26.28
N THR A 46 -28.68 -35.80 27.13
CA THR A 46 -28.91 -36.82 28.19
C THR A 46 -27.60 -37.14 28.95
N ALA A 47 -27.72 -37.35 30.26
CA ALA A 47 -26.67 -37.66 31.23
C ALA A 47 -26.15 -39.12 31.16
N GLU A 48 -25.01 -39.41 31.80
CA GLU A 48 -24.86 -40.46 32.85
C GLU A 48 -23.45 -41.12 32.92
N ALA A 49 -22.97 -41.22 34.18
CA ALA A 49 -22.03 -42.18 34.81
C ALA A 49 -20.52 -42.22 34.49
N ALA A 50 -19.74 -42.26 35.58
CA ALA A 50 -18.30 -42.54 35.71
C ALA A 50 -18.05 -44.05 36.05
N PRO A 51 -16.88 -44.50 36.56
CA PRO A 51 -15.53 -44.66 35.95
C PRO A 51 -14.95 -46.11 36.10
N ALA A 52 -13.86 -46.47 35.38
CA ALA A 52 -12.79 -47.50 35.70
C ALA A 52 -11.96 -47.80 34.42
N SER A 53 -10.63 -47.64 34.36
CA SER A 53 -9.48 -48.38 34.94
C SER A 53 -9.09 -49.71 34.27
N SER A 54 -7.77 -49.91 34.13
CA SER A 54 -6.96 -51.07 33.62
C SER A 54 -6.30 -50.79 32.25
N ALA A 55 -5.00 -50.42 32.19
CA ALA A 55 -3.78 -51.28 32.21
C ALA A 55 -3.66 -52.10 30.89
N GLU A 56 -2.53 -52.30 30.21
CA GLU A 56 -1.12 -52.40 30.61
C GLU A 56 -0.21 -52.50 29.34
N SER A 57 1.07 -52.18 29.52
CA SER A 57 2.27 -52.80 28.90
C SER A 57 2.68 -52.66 27.41
N ALA A 58 3.87 -52.06 27.29
CA ALA A 58 5.11 -52.57 26.67
C ALA A 58 5.36 -52.40 25.15
N ALA A 59 6.47 -51.71 24.90
CA ALA A 59 7.16 -51.38 23.65
C ALA A 59 7.93 -52.59 23.04
N PRO A 60 8.98 -52.43 22.19
CA PRO A 60 9.33 -51.41 21.18
C PRO A 60 9.64 -52.06 19.81
N GLY A 61 9.88 -51.28 18.75
CA GLY A 61 10.75 -51.79 17.68
C GLY A 61 10.69 -51.10 16.33
N SER A 62 11.89 -50.74 15.88
CA SER A 62 12.32 -50.66 14.47
C SER A 62 12.28 -49.28 13.84
N ALA A 63 13.41 -48.59 14.00
CA ALA A 63 13.88 -47.59 13.08
C ALA A 63 13.98 -48.16 11.65
N GLN A 64 13.37 -47.46 10.69
CA GLN A 64 13.70 -47.61 9.27
C GLN A 64 14.04 -46.23 8.71
N ALA A 65 15.29 -46.13 8.25
CA ALA A 65 15.86 -44.97 7.61
C ALA A 65 15.10 -44.60 6.33
N GLN A 66 14.70 -43.34 6.20
CA GLN A 66 14.28 -42.77 4.92
C GLN A 66 15.44 -42.03 4.24
N PRO A 67 15.52 -42.06 2.90
CA PRO A 67 16.67 -41.54 2.14
C PRO A 67 16.77 -40.03 2.21
N GLN A 68 17.99 -39.52 2.35
CA GLN A 68 18.32 -38.10 2.29
C GLN A 68 18.01 -37.55 0.89
N THR A 69 16.94 -36.76 0.76
CA THR A 69 16.75 -35.87 -0.38
C THR A 69 17.83 -34.80 -0.35
N GLN A 70 18.66 -34.79 -1.40
CA GLN A 70 19.72 -33.81 -1.61
C GLN A 70 19.14 -32.40 -1.61
N ALA A 71 19.65 -31.54 -0.71
CA ALA A 71 19.33 -30.12 -0.68
C ALA A 71 19.89 -29.44 -1.94
N GLN A 72 19.00 -29.08 -2.85
CA GLN A 72 19.30 -28.22 -3.99
C GLN A 72 19.66 -26.83 -3.44
N PRO A 73 20.74 -26.17 -3.89
CA PRO A 73 21.10 -24.84 -3.41
C PRO A 73 19.98 -23.85 -3.74
N GLN A 74 19.21 -23.44 -2.73
CA GLN A 74 18.32 -22.30 -2.89
C GLN A 74 19.19 -21.06 -3.01
N VAL A 75 19.20 -20.48 -4.21
CA VAL A 75 19.78 -19.18 -4.47
C VAL A 75 18.91 -18.17 -3.70
N VAL A 76 19.33 -17.83 -2.50
CA VAL A 76 18.72 -16.76 -1.70
C VAL A 76 18.99 -15.47 -2.48
N GLN A 77 17.99 -14.98 -3.21
CA GLN A 77 18.04 -13.63 -3.75
C GLN A 77 17.88 -12.68 -2.57
N THR A 78 19.00 -12.21 -2.04
CA THR A 78 19.03 -11.16 -1.04
C THR A 78 18.51 -9.89 -1.71
N ALA A 79 17.25 -9.54 -1.46
CA ALA A 79 16.75 -8.22 -1.79
C ALA A 79 17.56 -7.21 -0.96
N THR A 80 18.40 -6.42 -1.63
CA THR A 80 19.09 -5.30 -0.99
C THR A 80 18.03 -4.24 -0.68
N VAL A 81 17.47 -4.30 0.54
CA VAL A 81 16.74 -3.17 1.11
C VAL A 81 17.79 -2.10 1.39
N THR A 82 17.92 -1.14 0.48
CA THR A 82 18.69 0.07 0.75
C THR A 82 17.98 0.83 1.86
N GLN A 83 18.45 0.66 3.10
CA GLN A 83 17.97 1.40 4.26
C GLN A 83 18.11 2.90 3.96
N PRO A 84 17.01 3.69 4.00
CA PRO A 84 17.08 5.12 3.76
C PRO A 84 18.01 5.80 4.78
N ALA A 85 18.79 6.77 4.29
CA ALA A 85 19.64 7.60 5.13
C ALA A 85 18.82 8.24 6.26
N PRO A 86 19.42 8.44 7.45
CA PRO A 86 18.74 9.08 8.57
C PRO A 86 18.18 10.44 8.15
N ALA A 87 16.92 10.70 8.55
CA ALA A 87 16.23 11.94 8.24
C ALA A 87 17.02 13.15 8.79
N PRO A 88 17.23 14.21 7.99
CA PRO A 88 17.90 15.41 8.45
C PRO A 88 17.12 16.04 9.61
N SER A 89 17.83 16.37 10.69
CA SER A 89 17.27 17.03 11.87
C SER A 89 16.72 18.42 11.49
N ALA A 90 15.51 18.72 11.98
CA ALA A 90 14.78 19.94 11.69
C ALA A 90 15.60 21.19 12.04
N SER A 91 16.01 21.94 11.01
CA SER A 91 16.51 23.30 11.19
C SER A 91 15.33 24.23 11.46
N SER A 92 15.46 25.12 12.44
CA SER A 92 14.42 26.06 12.89
C SER A 92 14.08 27.17 11.88
N SER A 93 14.73 27.17 10.72
CA SER A 93 14.37 27.99 9.56
C SER A 93 13.65 27.12 8.53
N LEU A 94 12.51 27.59 8.02
CA LEU A 94 11.83 26.95 6.89
C LEU A 94 12.82 26.74 5.73
N PRO A 95 12.79 25.59 5.05
CA PRO A 95 13.57 25.38 3.83
C PRO A 95 13.36 26.50 2.81
N ALA A 96 14.41 26.82 2.04
CA ALA A 96 14.36 27.92 1.08
C ALA A 96 13.27 27.67 0.02
N GLY A 97 12.42 28.68 -0.20
CA GLY A 97 11.28 28.57 -1.11
C GLY A 97 10.05 27.87 -0.51
N LEU A 98 10.08 27.42 0.74
CA LEU A 98 8.88 26.98 1.43
C LEU A 98 8.07 28.21 1.91
N THR A 99 6.77 28.18 1.67
CA THR A 99 5.80 29.20 2.13
C THR A 99 4.75 28.57 3.03
N ALA A 100 3.90 29.38 3.67
CA ALA A 100 2.76 28.90 4.45
C ALA A 100 1.75 28.05 3.64
N SER A 101 1.83 28.07 2.31
CA SER A 101 0.98 27.27 1.42
C SER A 101 1.72 26.13 0.72
N GLY A 102 3.02 25.92 0.98
CA GLY A 102 3.86 24.92 0.31
C GLY A 102 4.97 25.54 -0.54
N TRP A 103 5.54 24.76 -1.47
CA TRP A 103 6.73 25.15 -2.22
C TRP A 103 6.47 26.23 -3.28
N SER A 104 7.29 27.29 -3.27
CA SER A 104 7.16 28.47 -4.15
C SER A 104 7.46 28.20 -5.62
N ASP A 105 8.05 27.06 -5.94
CA ASP A 105 8.40 26.61 -7.29
C ASP A 105 7.36 25.64 -7.90
N ASN A 106 6.39 25.15 -7.12
CA ASN A 106 5.32 24.29 -7.60
C ASN A 106 3.96 24.79 -7.08
N SER A 107 3.19 25.48 -7.93
CA SER A 107 1.86 25.98 -7.56
C SER A 107 0.79 24.89 -7.51
N THR A 108 0.95 23.80 -8.28
CA THR A 108 -0.03 22.71 -8.41
C THR A 108 -0.25 21.99 -7.09
N THR A 109 0.79 21.85 -6.27
CA THR A 109 0.69 21.12 -5.00
C THR A 109 0.30 22.01 -3.82
N ARG A 110 0.23 23.33 -3.98
CA ARG A 110 0.03 24.23 -2.83
C ARG A 110 -1.34 24.10 -2.19
N CYS A 111 -1.36 24.39 -0.90
CA CYS A 111 -2.58 24.63 -0.15
C CYS A 111 -3.33 25.84 -0.71
N ALA A 112 -4.66 25.72 -0.78
CA ALA A 112 -5.55 26.79 -1.17
C ALA A 112 -5.69 27.84 -0.04
N GLY A 113 -6.34 28.96 -0.37
CA GLY A 113 -6.64 30.00 0.63
C GLY A 113 -7.49 29.46 1.78
N GLY A 114 -7.07 29.75 3.02
CA GLY A 114 -7.74 29.27 4.24
C GLY A 114 -7.35 27.86 4.68
N GLU A 115 -6.55 27.13 3.90
CA GLU A 115 -5.95 25.87 4.32
C GLU A 115 -4.63 26.14 5.08
N THR A 116 -4.30 25.27 6.03
CA THR A 116 -3.02 25.32 6.77
C THR A 116 -2.09 24.22 6.27
N LEU A 117 -0.83 24.56 6.00
CA LEU A 117 0.19 23.58 5.64
C LEU A 117 0.55 22.67 6.82
N ARG A 118 0.34 21.36 6.66
CA ARG A 118 0.68 20.33 7.64
C ARG A 118 1.93 19.54 7.28
N TYR A 119 2.23 19.42 5.99
CA TYR A 119 3.44 18.77 5.52
C TYR A 119 3.80 19.28 4.13
N ALA A 120 5.10 19.39 3.86
CA ALA A 120 5.61 19.60 2.52
C ALA A 120 6.86 18.74 2.29
N GLY A 121 6.93 18.06 1.15
CA GLY A 121 8.11 17.31 0.72
C GLY A 121 8.48 17.72 -0.70
N ARG A 122 9.77 17.88 -0.99
CA ARG A 122 10.27 17.96 -2.37
C ARG A 122 11.60 17.22 -2.54
N GLY A 123 11.80 16.65 -3.73
CA GLY A 123 13.05 15.98 -4.10
C GLY A 123 12.92 15.18 -5.38
N GLY A 124 13.98 15.15 -6.19
CA GLY A 124 14.02 14.34 -7.42
C GLY A 124 12.89 14.62 -8.41
N GLY A 125 12.41 15.87 -8.51
CA GLY A 125 11.28 16.23 -9.37
C GLY A 125 9.91 15.84 -8.81
N ASN A 126 9.81 15.48 -7.53
CA ASN A 126 8.57 15.16 -6.85
C ASN A 126 8.24 16.27 -5.84
N TRP A 127 6.96 16.66 -5.78
CA TRP A 127 6.43 17.62 -4.80
C TRP A 127 5.18 17.05 -4.16
N VAL A 128 5.08 17.20 -2.84
CA VAL A 128 3.90 16.82 -2.07
C VAL A 128 3.62 17.89 -1.03
N THR A 129 2.33 18.15 -0.83
CA THR A 129 1.84 19.01 0.24
C THR A 129 0.62 18.35 0.89
N VAL A 130 0.53 18.39 2.22
CA VAL A 130 -0.68 18.04 2.96
C VAL A 130 -1.21 19.29 3.62
N CYS A 131 -2.49 19.57 3.38
CA CYS A 131 -3.16 20.80 3.76
C CYS A 131 -4.36 20.46 4.66
N SER A 132 -4.53 21.14 5.79
CA SER A 132 -5.68 20.96 6.66
C SER A 132 -6.68 22.11 6.54
N SER A 133 -7.97 21.78 6.60
CA SER A 133 -9.06 22.75 6.72
C SER A 133 -10.25 22.11 7.43
N GLY A 134 -10.80 22.79 8.44
CA GLY A 134 -12.01 22.34 9.14
C GLY A 134 -11.93 20.93 9.76
N GLY A 135 -10.74 20.48 10.16
CA GLY A 135 -10.52 19.13 10.73
C GLY A 135 -10.22 18.04 9.70
N SER A 136 -10.39 18.32 8.40
CA SER A 136 -10.01 17.41 7.31
C SER A 136 -8.61 17.74 6.79
N MET A 137 -7.98 16.75 6.13
CA MET A 137 -6.69 16.93 5.46
C MET A 137 -6.78 16.49 3.99
N THR A 138 -6.12 17.25 3.12
CA THR A 138 -6.04 17.02 1.69
C THR A 138 -4.59 16.88 1.28
N TYR A 139 -4.27 15.75 0.66
CA TYR A 139 -3.02 15.52 -0.04
C TYR A 139 -3.09 16.15 -1.43
N ARG A 140 -2.03 16.86 -1.81
CA ARG A 140 -1.79 17.41 -3.16
C ARG A 140 -0.37 17.03 -3.58
N GLY A 141 -0.26 16.15 -4.56
CA GLY A 141 1.01 15.64 -5.05
C GLY A 141 1.20 15.88 -6.54
N ASN A 142 2.44 16.17 -6.92
CA ASN A 142 2.96 16.08 -8.27
C ASN A 142 4.19 15.16 -8.19
N VAL A 143 3.98 13.86 -8.42
CA VAL A 143 4.96 12.79 -8.21
C VAL A 143 4.86 11.78 -9.35
N PHE A 144 5.98 11.15 -9.71
CA PHE A 144 6.03 10.19 -10.81
C PHE A 144 5.44 10.73 -12.13
N ASP A 145 5.72 12.00 -12.45
CA ASP A 145 5.20 12.73 -13.61
C ASP A 145 3.67 12.89 -13.67
N GLY A 146 2.96 12.56 -12.59
CA GLY A 146 1.52 12.68 -12.44
C GLY A 146 1.12 13.67 -11.36
N SER A 147 -0.13 14.15 -11.38
CA SER A 147 -0.72 14.98 -10.31
C SER A 147 -1.91 14.29 -9.68
N LEU A 148 -2.03 14.39 -8.35
CA LEU A 148 -3.11 13.80 -7.60
C LEU A 148 -3.54 14.73 -6.46
N THR A 149 -4.85 14.90 -6.30
CA THR A 149 -5.45 15.52 -5.11
C THR A 149 -6.46 14.56 -4.50
N ARG A 150 -6.27 14.23 -3.22
CA ARG A 150 -7.10 13.27 -2.49
C ARG A 150 -7.21 13.64 -1.01
N ALA A 151 -8.28 13.18 -0.38
CA ALA A 151 -8.40 13.25 1.06
C ALA A 151 -7.34 12.32 1.70
N VAL A 152 -6.78 12.76 2.83
CA VAL A 152 -5.95 11.94 3.70
C VAL A 152 -6.87 11.12 4.60
N ASP A 153 -6.55 9.85 4.81
CA ASP A 153 -7.14 9.06 5.88
C ASP A 153 -6.50 9.49 7.21
N THR A 154 -7.20 10.31 7.99
CA THR A 154 -6.69 10.81 9.26
C THR A 154 -6.66 9.76 10.36
N GLY A 155 -7.39 8.65 10.23
CA GLY A 155 -7.40 7.55 11.20
C GLY A 155 -6.11 6.74 11.16
N ASP A 156 -5.56 6.57 9.95
CA ASP A 156 -4.32 5.83 9.69
C ASP A 156 -3.11 6.75 9.45
N SER A 157 -3.18 8.00 9.93
CA SER A 157 -2.11 9.00 9.78
C SER A 157 -1.60 9.48 11.13
N ASN A 158 -0.34 9.93 11.16
CA ASN A 158 0.24 10.67 12.29
C ASN A 158 0.89 11.97 11.78
N PRO A 159 0.10 13.06 11.66
CA PRO A 159 0.58 14.33 11.12
C PRO A 159 1.77 14.92 11.90
N GLY A 160 1.82 14.72 13.22
CA GLY A 160 2.93 15.21 14.06
C GLY A 160 4.26 14.49 13.79
N ALA A 161 4.21 13.27 13.25
CA ALA A 161 5.37 12.52 12.79
C ALA A 161 5.66 12.71 11.29
N GLY A 162 4.87 13.52 10.57
CA GLY A 162 4.96 13.63 9.12
C GLY A 162 4.53 12.35 8.39
N GLN A 163 3.64 11.56 9.00
CA GLN A 163 3.12 10.33 8.43
C GLN A 163 1.70 10.51 7.96
N PHE A 164 1.43 10.16 6.70
CA PHE A 164 0.12 10.34 6.08
C PHE A 164 -0.24 9.17 5.19
N THR A 165 -1.48 8.71 5.31
CA THR A 165 -2.05 7.65 4.48
C THR A 165 -3.09 8.26 3.55
N VAL A 166 -2.98 7.98 2.26
CA VAL A 166 -3.83 8.56 1.20
C VAL A 166 -4.41 7.43 0.35
N PRO A 167 -5.73 7.16 0.47
CA PRO A 167 -6.41 6.21 -0.39
C PRO A 167 -6.39 6.67 -1.86
N ALA A 168 -5.95 5.78 -2.76
CA ALA A 168 -5.81 6.05 -4.19
C ALA A 168 -6.11 4.78 -5.01
N ASP A 169 -7.32 4.24 -4.86
CA ASP A 169 -7.75 2.96 -5.43
C ASP A 169 -7.22 2.71 -6.85
N PRO A 170 -6.62 1.53 -7.13
CA PRO A 170 -6.47 0.36 -6.25
C PRO A 170 -5.24 0.40 -5.31
N SER A 171 -4.63 1.57 -5.12
CA SER A 171 -3.38 1.73 -4.38
C SER A 171 -3.56 2.58 -3.11
N THR A 172 -2.56 2.53 -2.24
CA THR A 172 -2.45 3.42 -1.08
C THR A 172 -1.13 4.14 -1.14
N ILE A 173 -1.16 5.47 -1.03
CA ILE A 173 0.06 6.27 -0.91
C ILE A 173 0.32 6.49 0.58
N VAL A 174 1.53 6.18 1.02
CA VAL A 174 1.99 6.41 2.39
C VAL A 174 3.18 7.36 2.36
N ILE A 175 3.08 8.46 3.07
CA ILE A 175 4.20 9.33 3.40
C ILE A 175 4.72 8.90 4.75
N ASP A 176 6.02 8.65 4.85
CA ASP A 176 6.71 8.37 6.10
C ASP A 176 7.99 9.22 6.18
N GLY A 177 7.86 10.37 6.83
CA GLY A 177 8.92 11.37 6.91
C GLY A 177 9.35 11.84 5.53
N SER A 178 10.57 11.52 5.12
CA SER A 178 11.14 11.90 3.81
C SER A 178 10.83 10.93 2.68
N ASN A 179 10.09 9.84 2.94
CA ASN A 179 9.78 8.85 1.92
C ASN A 179 8.30 8.90 1.54
N LEU A 180 8.03 8.62 0.26
CA LEU A 180 6.70 8.30 -0.24
C LEU A 180 6.74 6.89 -0.81
N TYR A 181 5.78 6.07 -0.40
CA TYR A 181 5.57 4.72 -0.90
C TYR A 181 4.19 4.62 -1.55
N VAL A 182 4.11 3.89 -2.65
CA VAL A 182 2.84 3.50 -3.26
C VAL A 182 2.71 2.00 -3.06
N TYR A 183 1.70 1.60 -2.29
CA TYR A 183 1.35 0.21 -2.06
C TYR A 183 0.25 -0.24 -3.00
N GLN A 184 0.33 -1.46 -3.50
CA GLN A 184 -0.74 -2.14 -4.24
C GLN A 184 -0.73 -3.61 -3.84
N GLY A 185 -1.86 -4.13 -3.33
CA GLY A 185 -1.93 -5.52 -2.88
C GLY A 185 -1.02 -5.86 -1.68
N GLY A 186 -0.54 -4.87 -0.94
CA GLY A 186 0.39 -5.05 0.20
C GLY A 186 1.87 -4.87 -0.16
N ASP A 187 2.21 -4.86 -1.45
CA ASP A 187 3.57 -4.66 -1.93
C ASP A 187 3.84 -3.20 -2.29
N VAL A 188 5.07 -2.74 -2.09
CA VAL A 188 5.52 -1.44 -2.60
C VAL A 188 5.77 -1.56 -4.11
N VAL A 189 4.98 -0.86 -4.91
CA VAL A 189 5.11 -0.85 -6.37
C VAL A 189 5.91 0.35 -6.90
N SER A 190 5.96 1.43 -6.13
CA SER A 190 6.77 2.63 -6.43
C SER A 190 7.17 3.33 -5.13
N ASN A 191 8.29 4.05 -5.16
CA ASN A 191 8.71 4.92 -4.06
C ASN A 191 9.40 6.19 -4.57
N ALA A 192 9.35 7.25 -3.77
CA ALA A 192 10.07 8.49 -4.00
C ALA A 192 10.73 8.96 -2.69
N TYR A 193 11.78 9.77 -2.80
CA TYR A 193 12.48 10.38 -1.68
C TYR A 193 12.47 11.90 -1.80
N PHE A 194 12.18 12.57 -0.69
CA PHE A 194 12.21 14.02 -0.55
C PHE A 194 13.51 14.44 0.12
N SER A 195 14.35 15.17 -0.61
CA SER A 195 15.59 15.75 -0.06
C SER A 195 15.32 16.88 0.93
N GLU A 196 14.15 17.51 0.84
CA GLU A 196 13.71 18.55 1.76
C GLU A 196 12.28 18.27 2.22
N THR A 197 12.07 18.35 3.53
CA THR A 197 10.77 18.13 4.17
C THR A 197 10.47 19.19 5.21
N TYR A 198 9.18 19.42 5.43
CA TYR A 198 8.62 20.23 6.50
C TYR A 198 7.45 19.49 7.13
N ILE A 199 7.39 19.49 8.45
CA ILE A 199 6.27 18.95 9.24
C ILE A 199 5.69 20.13 10.03
N GLY A 200 4.42 20.42 9.79
CA GLY A 200 3.67 21.51 10.42
C GLY A 200 2.98 21.07 11.71
N GLY A 201 3.20 21.84 12.78
CA GLY A 201 2.57 21.69 14.10
C GLY A 201 1.09 22.05 14.09
#